data_AF-A0A522STL6-F1
#
_entry.id   AF-A0A522STL6-F1
#
_cell.length_a   1.000
_cell.length_b   1.000
_cell.length_c   1.000
_cell.angle_alpha   90.00
_cell.angle_beta   90.00
_cell.angle_gamma   90.00
#
_symmetry.space_group_name_H-M   'P 1'
#
loop_
_entity.id
_entity.type
_entity.pdbx_description
1 polymer ?
#
loop_
_entity_poly.entity_id
_entity_poly.type
_entity_poly.pdbx_seq_one_letter_code
_entity_poly.pdbx_strand_id
1 'polypeptide(L)' 'MSEPDPVIEHSGQCLDVPNSSTLKGTALIQYTCHGGPNQQWTLVQAN' A
#
# COMPACT_ATOMS: atom_id res chain seq x y z
N MET A 1 4.78 -24.00 -18.44
CA MET A 1 4.06 -24.01 -17.16
C MET A 1 4.99 -23.35 -16.14
N SER A 2 5.40 -22.10 -16.40
CA SER A 2 4.87 -20.86 -15.78
C SER A 2 4.99 -20.91 -14.25
N GLU A 3 6.07 -20.29 -13.75
CA GLU A 3 6.31 -20.01 -12.33
C GLU A 3 5.06 -19.35 -11.70
N PRO A 4 4.75 -19.63 -10.42
CA PRO A 4 3.58 -19.07 -9.77
C PRO A 4 3.72 -17.54 -9.70
N ASP A 5 2.77 -16.84 -10.30
CA ASP A 5 2.61 -15.39 -10.16
C ASP A 5 2.64 -15.02 -8.67
N PRO A 6 3.38 -13.98 -8.25
CA PRO A 6 3.35 -13.52 -6.88
C PRO A 6 1.91 -13.17 -6.53
N VAL A 7 1.30 -13.97 -5.66
CA VAL A 7 -0.10 -13.81 -5.31
C VAL A 7 -0.24 -12.52 -4.49
N ILE A 8 -0.65 -11.44 -5.14
CA ILE A 8 -1.30 -10.32 -4.47
C ILE A 8 -2.76 -10.75 -4.31
N GLU A 9 -3.07 -11.52 -3.27
CA GLU A 9 -4.45 -11.79 -2.89
C GLU A 9 -5.05 -10.47 -2.42
N HIS A 10 -5.76 -9.77 -3.31
CA HIS A 10 -6.39 -8.49 -3.00
C HIS A 10 -7.43 -8.71 -1.89
N SER A 11 -7.02 -8.45 -0.64
CA SER A 11 -7.85 -8.39 0.57
C SER A 11 -9.00 -7.38 0.48
N GLY A 12 -9.11 -6.63 -0.62
CA GLY A 12 -9.99 -5.47 -0.77
C GLY A 12 -9.51 -4.23 0.01
N GLN A 13 -8.29 -4.28 0.55
CA GLN A 13 -7.70 -3.22 1.36
C GLN A 13 -6.71 -2.36 0.55
N CYS A 14 -6.49 -1.13 1.01
CA CYS A 14 -5.59 -0.15 0.43
C CYS A 14 -4.28 -0.07 1.22
N LEU A 15 -3.17 0.24 0.54
CA LEU A 15 -1.91 0.60 1.18
C LEU A 15 -2.10 1.93 1.93
N ASP A 16 -1.92 1.92 3.24
CA ASP A 16 -2.28 3.02 4.14
C ASP A 16 -1.11 3.38 5.08
N VAL A 17 -0.90 4.69 5.29
CA VAL A 17 -0.04 5.18 6.38
C VAL A 17 -0.86 5.25 7.68
N PRO A 18 -0.56 4.41 8.69
CA PRO A 18 -1.37 4.30 9.90
C PRO A 18 -1.47 5.64 10.63
N ASN A 19 -2.69 6.00 11.03
CA ASN A 19 -3.01 7.27 11.70
C ASN A 19 -2.55 8.53 10.93
N SER A 20 -2.35 8.43 9.61
CA SER A 20 -1.76 9.50 8.78
C SER A 20 -0.41 10.02 9.32
N SER A 21 0.38 9.15 9.93
CA SER A 21 1.70 9.49 10.48
C SER A 21 2.62 10.11 9.42
N THR A 22 3.33 11.17 9.79
CA THR A 22 4.38 11.77 8.95
C THR A 22 5.80 11.41 9.43
N LEU A 23 5.91 10.50 10.41
CA LEU A 23 7.19 10.08 10.96
C LEU A 23 7.94 9.20 9.95
N LYS A 24 9.22 9.50 9.75
CA LYS A 24 10.11 8.68 8.92
C LYS A 24 10.24 7.26 9.49
N GLY A 25 10.25 6.27 8.61
CA GLY A 25 10.32 4.87 9.00
C GLY A 25 9.00 4.28 9.52
N THR A 26 7.89 5.02 9.43
CA THR A 26 6.56 4.45 9.66
C THR A 26 6.34 3.28 8.70
N ALA A 27 6.06 2.09 9.24
CA ALA A 27 5.68 0.94 8.44
C ALA A 27 4.26 1.13 7.87
N LEU A 28 4.09 0.80 6.60
CA LEU A 28 2.80 0.84 5.92
C LEU A 28 1.96 -0.40 6.26
N ILE A 29 0.64 -0.25 6.23
CA ILE A 29 -0.31 -1.33 6.50
C ILE A 29 -1.30 -1.49 5.35
N GLN A 30 -2.04 -2.60 5.36
CA GLN A 30 -3.26 -2.73 4.57
C GLN A 30 -4.46 -2.36 5.45
N TYR A 31 -5.29 -1.42 4.98
CA TYR A 31 -6.46 -0.96 5.72
C TYR A 31 -7.67 -0.77 4.80
N THR A 32 -8.87 -0.73 5.38
CA THR A 32 -10.09 -0.46 4.63
C THR A 32 -9.92 0.79 3.78
N CYS A 33 -10.20 0.67 2.48
CA CYS A 33 -10.12 1.80 1.56
C CYS A 33 -11.14 2.87 1.95
N HIS A 34 -10.69 4.10 2.25
CA HIS A 34 -11.54 5.23 2.62
C HIS A 34 -11.26 6.49 1.79
N GLY A 35 -10.27 6.45 0.89
CA GLY A 35 -9.96 7.54 -0.03
C GLY A 35 -9.18 8.70 0.59
N GLY A 36 -8.80 8.60 1.88
CA GLY A 36 -7.99 9.60 2.55
C GLY A 36 -6.60 9.78 1.90
N PRO A 37 -5.95 10.95 2.10
CA PRO A 37 -4.65 11.23 1.48
C PRO A 37 -3.55 10.23 1.85
N ASN A 38 -3.64 9.62 3.03
CA ASN A 38 -2.71 8.58 3.51
C ASN A 38 -2.85 7.23 2.79
N GLN A 39 -3.77 7.12 1.82
CA GLN A 39 -3.94 5.97 0.92
C GLN A 39 -3.69 6.32 -0.56
N GLN A 40 -3.29 7.56 -0.86
CA GLN A 40 -3.08 8.02 -2.23
C GLN A 40 -1.58 8.07 -2.53
N TRP A 41 -1.13 7.24 -3.47
CA TRP A 41 0.28 7.07 -3.79
C TRP A 41 0.56 7.52 -5.22
N THR A 42 1.62 8.31 -5.38
CA THR A 42 2.23 8.54 -6.69
C THR A 42 3.36 7.55 -6.87
N LEU A 43 3.22 6.68 -7.86
CA LEU A 43 4.30 5.77 -8.24
C LEU A 43 5.33 6.53 -9.06
N VAL A 44 6.59 6.44 -8.65
CA VAL A 44 7.73 6.94 -9.40
C VAL A 44 8.63 5.78 -9.77
N GLN A 45 9.31 5.88 -10.90
CA GLN A 45 10.23 4.85 -11.33
C GLN A 45 11.50 4.90 -10.47
N ALA A 46 11.88 3.77 -9.90
CA ALA A 46 13.18 3.63 -9.26
C ALA A 46 14.24 3.42 -10.35
N ASN A 47 15.23 4.30 -10.42
CA ASN A 47 16.38 4.19 -11.33
C ASN A 47 17.46 3.27 -10.77
#